data_AF-A0A967LZE6-F1
#
_entry.id   AF-A0A967LZE6-F1
#
_cell.length_a   1.000
_cell.length_b   1.000
_cell.length_c   1.000
_cell.angle_alpha   90.00
_cell.angle_beta   90.00
_cell.angle_gamma   90.00
#
_symmetry.space_group_name_H-M   'P 1'
#
loop_
_entity.id
_entity.type
_entity.pdbx_description
1 polymer ?
#
loop_
_entity_poly.entity_id
_entity_poly.type
_entity_poly.pdbx_seq_one_letter_code
_entity_poly.pdbx_strand_id
1 'polypeptide(L)' 'MAKVLVVYATRASSTRDIAELVAEGIRFSGNEAVIVDVKDIKNEADFEGYDGYVFGSPT' A
#
# COMPACT_ATOMS: atom_id res chain seq x y z
N MET A 1 -4.36 -14.46 -8.80
CA MET A 1 -3.55 -13.23 -8.77
C MET A 1 -4.30 -12.27 -7.88
N ALA A 2 -3.78 -12.01 -6.69
CA ALA A 2 -4.42 -11.13 -5.72
C ALA A 2 -4.05 -9.67 -6.00
N LYS A 3 -4.99 -8.76 -5.80
CA LYS A 3 -4.75 -7.31 -5.86
C LYS A 3 -4.62 -6.76 -4.44
N VAL A 4 -3.46 -6.21 -4.12
CA VAL A 4 -3.12 -5.75 -2.76
C VAL A 4 -2.97 -4.23 -2.73
N LEU A 5 -3.65 -3.58 -1.79
CA LEU A 5 -3.48 -2.15 -1.50
C LEU A 5 -2.45 -1.95 -0.39
N VAL A 6 -1.41 -1.16 -0.66
CA VAL A 6 -0.40 -0.75 0.31
C VAL A 6 -0.59 0.74 0.60
N VAL A 7 -1.13 1.05 1.78
CA VAL A 7 -1.35 2.42 2.23
C VAL A 7 -0.24 2.83 3.19
N TYR A 8 0.38 3.97 2.95
CA TYR A 8 1.39 4.51 3.85
C TYR A 8 1.06 5.93 4.30
N ALA A 9 1.35 6.21 5.56
CA ALA A 9 1.55 7.57 6.05
C ALA A 9 3.05 7.83 6.17
N THR A 10 3.53 9.05 5.92
CA THR A 10 4.94 9.40 6.14
C THR A 10 5.12 10.89 6.41
N ARG A 11 6.20 11.24 7.13
CA ARG A 11 6.68 12.62 7.31
C ARG A 11 7.99 12.89 6.57
N ALA A 12 8.90 11.90 6.56
CA ALA A 12 10.26 12.00 6.03
C ALA A 12 10.57 10.93 4.96
N SER A 13 9.53 10.47 4.25
CA SER A 13 9.59 9.45 3.18
C SER A 13 9.98 8.03 3.60
N SER A 14 10.56 7.78 4.77
CA SER A 14 11.01 6.43 5.16
C SER A 14 9.92 5.35 5.07
N THR A 15 8.69 5.65 5.48
CA THR A 15 7.57 4.68 5.36
C THR A 15 7.14 4.45 3.91
N ARG A 16 7.33 5.43 3.02
CA ARG A 16 7.10 5.25 1.58
C ARG A 16 8.12 4.27 1.00
N ASP A 17 9.39 4.40 1.37
CA ASP A 17 10.44 3.49 0.88
C ASP A 17 10.16 2.05 1.33
N ILE A 18 9.68 1.86 2.57
CA ILE A 18 9.22 0.55 3.05
C ILE A 18 8.00 0.05 2.24
N ALA A 19 7.04 0.92 1.92
CA ALA A 19 5.88 0.55 1.11
C ALA A 19 6.28 0.06 -0.30
N GLU A 20 7.28 0.67 -0.91
CA GLU A 20 7.85 0.23 -2.20
C GLU A 20 8.48 -1.16 -2.10
N LEU A 21 9.27 -1.41 -1.05
CA LEU A 21 9.89 -2.74 -0.83
C LEU A 21 8.84 -3.83 -0.59
N VAL A 22 7.78 -3.53 0.16
CA VAL A 22 6.67 -4.47 0.37
C VAL A 22 5.94 -4.74 -0.96
N ALA A 23 5.66 -3.69 -1.75
CA ALA A 23 5.02 -3.82 -3.05
C ALA A 23 5.87 -4.61 -4.05
N GLU A 24 7.20 -4.47 -4.02
CA GLU A 24 8.13 -5.27 -4.81
C GLU A 24 8.00 -6.76 -4.46
N GLY A 25 8.00 -7.12 -3.18
CA GLY A 25 7.79 -8.50 -2.73
C GLY A 25 6.45 -9.08 -3.18
N ILE A 26 5.36 -8.29 -3.10
CA ILE A 26 4.05 -8.68 -3.60
C ILE A 26 4.10 -8.96 -5.12
N ARG A 27 4.73 -8.07 -5.90
CA ARG A 27 4.86 -8.22 -7.35
C ARG A 27 5.70 -9.44 -7.73
N PHE A 28 6.81 -9.68 -7.04
CA PHE A 28 7.65 -10.87 -7.25
C PHE A 28 6.93 -12.18 -6.93
N SER A 29 5.95 -12.15 -6.03
CA SER A 29 5.09 -13.31 -5.75
C SER A 29 4.01 -13.57 -6.81
N GLY A 30 3.96 -12.78 -7.89
CA GLY A 30 2.98 -12.91 -8.97
C GLY A 30 1.61 -12.26 -8.66
N ASN A 31 1.59 -11.28 -7.75
CA ASN A 31 0.40 -10.54 -7.35
C ASN A 31 0.49 -9.06 -7.79
N GLU A 32 -0.62 -8.35 -7.78
CA GLU A 32 -0.68 -6.91 -8.08
C GLU A 32 -0.55 -6.09 -6.80
N ALA A 33 0.24 -5.02 -6.82
CA ALA A 33 0.42 -4.12 -5.69
C ALA A 33 0.17 -2.66 -6.11
N VAL A 34 -0.78 -2.02 -5.44
CA VAL A 34 -1.11 -0.60 -5.59
C VAL A 34 -0.64 0.14 -4.33
N ILE A 35 0.21 1.15 -4.50
CA ILE A 35 0.74 1.94 -3.37
C ILE A 35 0.05 3.30 -3.35
N VAL A 36 -0.44 3.71 -2.19
CA VAL A 36 -1.21 4.97 -2.02
C VAL A 36 -0.75 5.69 -0.74
N ASP A 37 -0.55 7.01 -0.79
CA ASP A 37 -0.39 7.82 0.43
C ASP A 37 -1.76 7.91 1.11
N VAL A 38 -1.82 7.76 2.43
CA VAL A 38 -3.07 7.86 3.19
C VAL A 38 -3.87 9.14 2.90
N LYS A 39 -3.20 10.23 2.48
CA LYS A 39 -3.85 11.49 2.08
C LYS A 39 -4.72 11.37 0.83
N ASP A 40 -4.47 10.36 -0.01
CA ASP A 40 -5.22 10.13 -1.25
C ASP A 40 -6.47 9.27 -1.02
N ILE A 41 -6.56 8.57 0.12
CA ILE A 41 -7.78 7.88 0.56
C ILE A 41 -8.80 8.92 1.04
N LYS A 42 -10.01 8.88 0.48
CA LYS A 42 -11.10 9.82 0.78
C LYS A 42 -12.25 9.18 1.53
N ASN A 43 -12.58 7.93 1.24
CA ASN A 43 -13.71 7.23 1.84
C ASN A 43 -13.56 5.71 1.74
N GLU A 44 -14.56 4.97 2.21
CA GLU A 44 -14.54 3.51 2.26
C GLU A 44 -14.46 2.87 0.87
N ALA A 45 -14.98 3.53 -0.18
CA ALA A 45 -14.98 2.99 -1.54
C ALA A 45 -13.56 2.87 -2.13
N ASP A 46 -12.59 3.66 -1.65
CA ASP A 46 -11.18 3.56 -2.07
C ASP A 46 -10.53 2.23 -1.63
N PHE A 47 -11.18 1.49 -0.73
CA PHE A 47 -10.75 0.17 -0.30
C PHE A 47 -11.45 -0.97 -1.05
N GLU A 48 -12.42 -0.71 -1.91
CA GLU A 48 -13.16 -1.78 -2.59
C GLU A 48 -12.32 -2.47 -3.68
N GLY A 49 -12.54 -3.78 -3.85
CA GLY A 49 -11.92 -4.56 -4.94
C GLY A 49 -10.47 -4.97 -4.72
N TYR A 50 -9.96 -4.87 -3.50
CA TYR A 50 -8.67 -5.42 -3.10
C TYR A 50 -8.84 -6.71 -2.29
N ASP A 51 -7.96 -7.68 -2.54
CA ASP A 51 -7.92 -8.97 -1.85
C ASP A 51 -7.05 -8.92 -0.59
N GLY A 52 -6.25 -7.87 -0.41
CA GLY A 52 -5.37 -7.69 0.73
C GLY A 52 -5.00 -6.23 0.97
N TYR A 53 -4.67 -5.92 2.22
CA TYR A 53 -4.34 -4.56 2.67
C TYR A 53 -3.09 -4.57 3.54
N VAL A 54 -2.21 -3.61 3.31
CA VAL A 54 -1.03 -3.34 4.13
C VAL A 54 -1.06 -1.88 4.56
N PHE A 55 -0.90 -1.62 5.85
CA PHE A 55 -0.91 -0.28 6.42
C PHE A 55 0.42 0.01 7.11
N GLY A 56 1.09 1.11 6.73
CA GLY A 56 2.31 1.58 7.37
C GLY A 56 2.20 3.02 7.85
N SER A 57 2.76 3.32 9.03
CA SER A 57 2.84 4.68 9.56
C SER A 57 4.20 4.95 10.21
N PRO A 58 4.64 6.23 10.30
CA PRO A 58 5.71 6.60 11.21
C PRO A 58 5.22 6.52 12.66
N THR A 59 6.15 6.38 13.60
CA THR A 59 5.89 6.49 15.05
C THR A 59 5.85 7.96 15.49
#